data_AF-A0A354BGV1-F1
#
_entry.id   AF-A0A354BGV1-F1
#
_cell.length_a   1.000
_cell.length_b   1.000
_cell.length_c   1.000
_cell.angle_alpha   90.00
_cell.angle_beta   90.00
_cell.angle_gamma   90.00
#
_symmetry.space_group_name_H-M   'P 1'
#
loop_
_entity.id
_entity.type
_entity.pdbx_description
1 polymer ?
#
loop_
_entity_poly.entity_id
_entity_poly.type
_entity_poly.pdbx_seq_one_letter_code
_entity_poly.pdbx_strand_id
1 'polypeptide(L)'
;MQRGAFGSFGNLTSFALDNQLQGAFSTGPFQHRVAGGLDFQRIGVHSRQTFAAASPIDIFNPHDFGASFLTPPTFLDQQTTQFQTGLYVQDQIKFMDHWLLTVGGRHDWTSNKIRNNLTGLTSEQDDQKATGRAALTYLFDSGLAPYASWSTFFLPSIGMNASGQPFTPETGRQYEFGLKYQPPGTRTLFTVALFDLTRENFVQFDPGTFLPVQRGKARSRGLELEGLMSFKSGIDL
;
A
#
# COMPACT_ATOMS: atom_id res chain seq x y z
N MET A 1 11.38 29.90 18.01
CA MET A 1 10.87 28.60 17.55
C MET A 1 11.73 27.51 18.18
N GLN A 2 11.16 26.45 18.78
CA GLN A 2 11.97 25.34 19.31
C GLN A 2 12.59 24.57 18.14
N ARG A 3 13.87 24.23 18.25
CA ARG A 3 14.62 23.47 17.24
C ARG A 3 15.06 22.13 17.80
N GLY A 4 15.27 21.17 16.91
CA GLY A 4 15.86 19.88 17.22
C GLY A 4 16.81 19.45 16.12
N ALA A 5 17.84 18.69 16.49
CA ALA A 5 18.74 18.02 15.57
C ALA A 5 18.33 16.55 15.50
N PHE A 6 17.96 16.09 14.31
CA PHE A 6 17.50 14.73 14.06
C PHE A 6 18.40 14.06 13.02
N GLY A 7 18.86 12.85 13.31
CA GLY A 7 19.58 11.99 12.38
C GLY A 7 18.81 10.71 12.11
N SER A 8 18.79 10.26 10.86
CA SER A 8 18.22 8.97 10.47
C SER A 8 19.17 8.26 9.52
N PHE A 9 19.67 7.12 9.97
CA PHE A 9 20.63 6.28 9.25
C PHE A 9 20.01 4.90 9.08
N GLY A 10 20.28 4.24 7.97
CA GLY A 10 19.74 2.91 7.76
C GLY A 10 20.14 2.31 6.43
N ASN A 11 19.80 1.05 6.28
CA ASN A 11 19.89 0.33 5.02
C ASN A 11 18.66 -0.56 4.86
N LEU A 12 18.35 -0.87 3.60
CA LEU A 12 17.30 -1.81 3.23
C LEU A 12 17.90 -2.86 2.30
N THR A 13 17.60 -4.11 2.59
CA THR A 13 17.90 -5.25 1.73
C THR A 13 16.61 -5.97 1.42
N SER A 14 16.43 -6.39 0.17
CA SER A 14 15.22 -7.11 -0.24
C SER A 14 15.56 -8.23 -1.19
N PHE A 15 14.85 -9.33 -1.05
CA PHE A 15 14.83 -10.44 -1.99
C PHE A 15 13.38 -10.83 -2.23
N ALA A 16 13.00 -11.00 -3.49
CA ALA A 16 11.65 -11.40 -3.87
C ALA A 16 11.69 -12.40 -5.02
N LEU A 17 10.73 -13.32 -5.02
CA LEU A 17 10.52 -14.34 -6.04
C LEU A 17 9.01 -14.49 -6.27
N ASP A 18 8.59 -14.59 -7.53
CA ASP A 18 7.21 -14.89 -7.91
C ASP A 18 7.21 -15.99 -8.97
N ASN A 19 6.42 -17.04 -8.73
CA ASN A 19 6.22 -18.15 -9.65
C ASN A 19 4.75 -18.15 -10.08
N GLN A 20 4.51 -17.85 -11.35
CA GLN A 20 3.17 -17.74 -11.91
C GLN A 20 2.92 -18.76 -13.02
N LEU A 21 1.68 -19.26 -13.08
CA LEU A 21 1.14 -20.04 -14.18
C LEU A 21 -0.07 -19.31 -14.75
N GLN A 22 -0.16 -19.27 -16.07
CA GLN A 22 -1.27 -18.64 -16.78
C GLN A 22 -1.90 -19.65 -17.74
N GLY A 23 -3.22 -19.60 -17.88
CA GLY A 23 -3.99 -20.47 -18.76
C GLY A 23 -5.15 -19.74 -19.40
N ALA A 24 -5.45 -20.09 -20.66
CA ALA A 24 -6.60 -19.60 -21.37
C ALA A 24 -7.43 -20.79 -21.88
N PHE A 25 -8.72 -20.80 -21.57
CA PHE A 25 -9.64 -21.87 -21.98
C PHE A 25 -11.07 -21.34 -22.04
N SER A 26 -11.96 -22.12 -22.64
CA SER A 26 -13.38 -21.77 -22.73
C SER A 26 -14.23 -22.82 -22.01
N THR A 27 -15.28 -22.37 -21.31
CA THR A 27 -16.34 -23.25 -20.79
C THR A 27 -17.68 -22.78 -21.35
N GLY A 28 -18.16 -23.45 -22.41
CA GLY A 28 -19.37 -23.00 -23.12
C GLY A 28 -19.24 -21.54 -23.62
N PRO A 29 -20.13 -20.61 -23.20
CA PRO A 29 -20.07 -19.21 -23.62
C PRO A 29 -19.03 -18.36 -22.86
N PHE A 30 -18.33 -18.93 -21.87
CA PHE A 30 -17.36 -18.22 -21.03
C PHE A 30 -15.94 -18.43 -21.55
N GLN A 31 -15.21 -17.34 -21.77
CA GLN A 31 -13.79 -17.34 -22.12
C GLN A 31 -12.99 -16.94 -20.88
N HIS A 32 -12.17 -17.86 -20.37
CA HIS A 32 -11.39 -17.69 -19.17
C HIS A 32 -9.94 -17.33 -19.49
N ARG A 33 -9.39 -16.41 -18.71
CA ARG A 33 -7.96 -16.15 -18.60
C ARG A 33 -7.62 -16.23 -17.12
N VAL A 34 -7.08 -17.37 -16.73
CA VAL A 34 -6.72 -17.67 -15.35
C VAL A 34 -5.23 -17.44 -15.16
N ALA A 35 -4.88 -16.78 -14.06
CA ALA A 35 -3.52 -16.69 -13.57
C ALA A 35 -3.50 -17.08 -12.09
N GLY A 36 -2.53 -17.88 -11.69
CA GLY A 36 -2.31 -18.22 -10.29
C GLY A 36 -0.84 -18.41 -10.01
N GLY A 37 -0.43 -18.18 -8.77
CA GLY A 37 0.97 -18.21 -8.44
C GLY A 37 1.25 -18.22 -6.95
N LEU A 38 2.53 -18.43 -6.65
CA LEU A 38 3.09 -18.39 -5.31
C LEU A 38 4.26 -17.42 -5.33
N ASP A 39 4.20 -16.40 -4.49
CA ASP A 39 5.29 -15.47 -4.29
C ASP A 39 5.86 -15.54 -2.87
N PHE A 40 7.08 -15.04 -2.76
CA PHE A 40 7.82 -14.91 -1.53
C PHE A 40 8.63 -13.62 -1.55
N GLN A 41 8.65 -12.90 -0.43
CA GLN A 41 9.54 -11.78 -0.20
C GLN A 41 10.18 -11.85 1.18
N ARG A 42 11.44 -11.40 1.23
CA ARG A 42 12.19 -11.12 2.45
C ARG A 42 12.70 -9.69 2.39
N ILE A 43 12.35 -8.89 3.38
CA ILE A 43 12.82 -7.51 3.54
C ILE A 43 13.58 -7.39 4.86
N GLY A 44 14.79 -6.85 4.82
CA GLY A 44 15.59 -6.52 5.99
C GLY A 44 15.83 -5.02 6.05
N VAL A 45 15.47 -4.37 7.16
CA VAL A 45 15.67 -2.93 7.37
C VAL A 45 16.48 -2.72 8.64
N HIS A 46 17.59 -2.00 8.53
CA HIS A 46 18.26 -1.42 9.69
C HIS A 46 17.89 0.05 9.78
N SER A 47 17.48 0.51 10.97
CA SER A 47 17.20 1.91 11.23
C SER A 47 17.84 2.35 12.54
N ARG A 48 18.62 3.42 12.48
CA ARG A 48 19.19 4.13 13.63
C ARG A 48 18.76 5.57 13.57
N GLN A 49 18.12 6.07 14.63
CA GLN A 49 17.69 7.45 14.75
C GLN A 49 18.32 8.13 15.97
N THR A 50 18.67 9.39 15.78
CA THR A 50 19.25 10.24 16.82
C THR A 50 18.43 11.51 16.98
N PHE A 51 18.34 12.03 18.21
CA PHE A 51 17.60 13.26 18.49
C PHE A 51 18.21 14.03 19.66
N ALA A 52 18.31 15.35 19.49
CA ALA A 52 18.65 16.28 20.56
C ALA A 52 17.90 17.60 20.36
N ALA A 53 17.50 18.24 21.46
CA ALA A 53 17.03 19.62 21.40
C ALA A 53 18.18 20.55 20.96
N ALA A 54 17.87 21.53 20.14
CA ALA A 54 18.83 22.52 19.65
C ALA A 54 18.38 23.93 20.03
N SER A 55 19.35 24.85 20.19
CA SER A 55 19.06 26.23 20.51
C SER A 55 18.14 26.86 19.45
N PRO A 56 17.15 27.68 19.88
CA PRO A 56 16.32 28.42 18.95
C PRO A 56 17.19 29.35 18.08
N ILE A 57 16.70 29.66 16.89
CA ILE A 57 17.23 30.73 16.04
C ILE A 57 16.13 31.76 15.81
N ASP A 58 16.55 32.99 15.55
CA ASP A 58 15.71 34.03 14.98
C ASP A 58 15.57 33.83 13.47
N ILE A 59 14.38 33.43 13.03
CA ILE A 59 14.07 33.20 11.61
C ILE A 59 14.03 34.49 10.78
N PHE A 60 14.03 35.65 11.42
CA PHE A 60 14.06 36.96 10.76
C PHE A 60 15.48 37.57 10.73
N ASN A 61 16.44 36.96 11.42
CA ASN A 61 17.83 37.38 11.40
C ASN A 61 18.66 36.43 10.50
N PRO A 62 19.08 36.86 9.29
CA PRO A 62 19.84 36.02 8.38
C PRO A 62 21.26 35.68 8.88
N HIS A 63 21.69 36.24 10.01
CA HIS A 63 22.99 35.97 10.63
C HIS A 63 22.88 35.11 11.91
N ASP A 64 21.68 34.71 12.33
CA ASP A 64 21.52 33.81 13.46
C ASP A 64 21.62 32.35 13.01
N PHE A 65 22.82 31.78 13.14
CA PHE A 65 23.09 30.37 12.85
C PHE A 65 22.80 29.44 14.04
N GLY A 66 22.35 30.00 15.18
CA GLY A 66 22.15 29.29 16.44
C GLY A 66 23.47 28.86 17.10
N ALA A 67 23.35 28.24 18.27
CA ALA A 67 24.48 27.65 18.95
C ALA A 67 24.86 26.29 18.35
N SER A 68 26.15 25.94 18.43
CA SER A 68 26.63 24.58 18.17
C SER A 68 25.95 23.59 19.13
N PHE A 69 25.58 22.43 18.63
CA PHE A 69 24.98 21.35 19.40
C PHE A 69 25.82 20.08 19.30
N LEU A 70 25.83 19.28 20.36
CA LEU A 70 26.54 18.00 20.39
C LEU A 70 25.89 17.00 19.43
N THR A 71 26.66 16.01 18.99
CA THR A 71 26.13 14.87 18.22
C THR A 71 24.94 14.28 18.96
N PRO A 72 23.75 14.27 18.36
CA PRO A 72 22.55 13.80 19.05
C PRO A 72 22.67 12.33 19.48
N PRO A 73 22.23 11.95 20.69
CA PRO A 73 22.24 10.57 21.14
C PRO A 73 21.26 9.72 20.31
N THR A 74 21.60 8.45 20.15
CA THR A 74 20.70 7.46 19.55
C THR A 74 19.55 7.14 20.50
N PHE A 75 18.32 7.33 20.03
CA PHE A 75 17.11 6.94 20.79
C PHE A 75 16.41 5.73 20.18
N LEU A 76 16.76 5.36 18.94
CA LEU A 76 16.27 4.17 18.25
C LEU A 76 17.42 3.52 17.48
N ASP A 77 17.62 2.21 17.66
CA ASP A 77 18.48 1.37 16.81
C ASP A 77 17.78 0.02 16.68
N GLN A 78 17.25 -0.28 15.50
CA GLN A 78 16.40 -1.43 15.26
C GLN A 78 16.80 -2.17 13.97
N GLN A 79 16.77 -3.50 14.05
CA GLN A 79 16.85 -4.39 12.90
C GLN A 79 15.51 -5.09 12.71
N THR A 80 14.85 -4.82 11.59
CA THR A 80 13.58 -5.43 11.19
C THR A 80 13.84 -6.46 10.09
N THR A 81 13.27 -7.66 10.20
CA THR A 81 13.23 -8.67 9.14
C THR A 81 11.79 -9.10 8.93
N GLN A 82 11.29 -8.95 7.71
CA GLN A 82 9.97 -9.36 7.29
C GLN A 82 10.08 -10.49 6.27
N PHE A 83 9.27 -11.51 6.45
CA PHE A 83 9.01 -12.58 5.49
C PHE A 83 7.54 -12.52 5.11
N GLN A 84 7.24 -12.70 3.83
CA GLN A 84 5.88 -12.86 3.36
C GLN A 84 5.83 -13.86 2.23
N THR A 85 4.92 -14.83 2.36
CA THR A 85 4.58 -15.79 1.31
C THR A 85 3.14 -15.58 0.95
N GLY A 86 2.82 -15.52 -0.34
CA GLY A 86 1.42 -15.40 -0.77
C GLY A 86 1.07 -16.35 -1.89
N LEU A 87 -0.10 -16.98 -1.74
CA LEU A 87 -0.73 -17.81 -2.75
C LEU A 87 -1.89 -17.02 -3.36
N TYR A 88 -1.95 -16.91 -4.68
CA TYR A 88 -2.98 -16.14 -5.36
C TYR A 88 -3.56 -16.86 -6.57
N VAL A 89 -4.81 -16.51 -6.88
CA VAL A 89 -5.50 -16.93 -8.10
C VAL A 89 -6.41 -15.80 -8.58
N GLN A 90 -6.49 -15.63 -9.89
CA GLN A 90 -7.40 -14.72 -10.55
C GLN A 90 -7.95 -15.38 -11.82
N ASP A 91 -9.25 -15.19 -12.05
CA ASP A 91 -9.90 -15.50 -13.30
C ASP A 91 -10.51 -14.24 -13.92
N GLN A 92 -10.20 -13.99 -15.18
CA GLN A 92 -10.87 -13.01 -16.02
C GLN A 92 -11.77 -13.76 -17.01
N ILE A 93 -13.07 -13.51 -16.91
CA ILE A 93 -14.11 -14.21 -17.64
C ILE A 93 -14.80 -13.23 -18.57
N LYS A 94 -14.65 -13.46 -19.88
CA LYS A 94 -15.44 -12.75 -20.92
C LYS A 94 -16.64 -13.60 -21.31
N PHE A 95 -17.83 -13.00 -21.39
CA PHE A 95 -19.06 -13.69 -21.80
C PHE A 95 -20.03 -12.74 -22.50
N MET A 96 -20.90 -13.31 -23.35
CA MET A 96 -21.89 -12.57 -24.14
C MET A 96 -21.29 -11.37 -24.90
N ASP A 97 -20.05 -11.52 -25.39
CA ASP A 97 -19.25 -10.55 -26.14
C ASP A 97 -18.89 -9.21 -25.46
N HIS A 98 -19.68 -8.77 -24.49
CA HIS A 98 -19.60 -7.45 -23.88
C HIS A 98 -19.25 -7.49 -22.39
N TRP A 99 -19.54 -8.59 -21.67
CA TRP A 99 -19.26 -8.65 -20.25
C TRP A 99 -17.85 -9.13 -19.96
N LEU A 100 -17.19 -8.45 -19.02
CA LEU A 100 -15.90 -8.81 -18.46
C LEU A 100 -16.01 -8.86 -16.94
N LEU A 101 -16.01 -10.07 -16.39
CA LEU A 101 -15.92 -10.31 -14.95
C LEU A 101 -14.47 -10.64 -14.59
N THR A 102 -13.95 -10.03 -13.54
CA THR A 102 -12.66 -10.41 -12.96
C THR A 102 -12.90 -10.75 -11.50
N VAL A 103 -12.48 -11.93 -11.07
CA VAL A 103 -12.53 -12.35 -9.68
C VAL A 103 -11.17 -12.91 -9.28
N GLY A 104 -10.67 -12.52 -8.12
CA GLY A 104 -9.40 -12.99 -7.62
C GLY A 104 -9.36 -13.04 -6.11
N GLY A 105 -8.55 -13.96 -5.60
CA GLY A 105 -8.31 -14.16 -4.19
C GLY A 105 -6.83 -14.38 -3.95
N ARG A 106 -6.38 -13.98 -2.76
CA ARG A 106 -5.01 -14.17 -2.30
C ARG A 106 -5.03 -14.50 -0.82
N HIS A 107 -4.17 -15.42 -0.41
CA HIS A 107 -3.91 -15.69 1.00
C HIS A 107 -2.43 -15.46 1.28
N ASP A 108 -2.15 -14.62 2.26
CA ASP A 108 -0.80 -14.26 2.67
C ASP A 108 -0.50 -14.80 4.07
N TRP A 109 0.75 -15.23 4.25
CA TRP A 109 1.37 -15.50 5.55
C TRP A 109 2.55 -14.56 5.71
N THR A 110 2.64 -13.87 6.84
CA THR A 110 3.71 -12.92 7.10
C THR A 110 4.32 -13.16 8.46
N SER A 111 5.64 -13.07 8.54
CA SER A 111 6.39 -13.13 9.79
C SER A 111 7.29 -11.91 9.89
N ASN A 112 7.19 -11.20 10.99
CA ASN A 112 7.88 -9.93 11.22
C ASN A 112 8.68 -9.99 12.51
N LYS A 113 9.98 -9.72 12.42
CA LYS A 113 10.89 -9.76 13.55
C LYS A 113 11.60 -8.43 13.72
N ILE A 114 11.48 -7.81 14.89
CA ILE A 114 12.19 -6.57 15.24
C ILE A 114 13.12 -6.85 16.40
N ARG A 115 14.42 -6.58 16.21
CA ARG A 115 15.41 -6.55 17.26
C ARG A 115 15.77 -5.10 17.59
N ASN A 116 15.60 -4.72 18.85
CA ASN A 116 16.11 -3.45 19.36
C ASN A 116 17.57 -3.63 19.77
N ASN A 117 18.49 -2.98 19.07
CA ASN A 117 19.93 -3.09 19.32
C ASN A 117 20.39 -2.29 20.55
N LEU A 118 19.57 -1.36 21.05
CA LEU A 118 19.85 -0.61 22.29
C LEU A 118 19.51 -1.44 23.53
N THR A 119 18.39 -2.18 23.52
CA THR A 119 17.93 -2.97 24.67
C THR A 119 18.24 -4.46 24.58
N GLY A 120 18.58 -4.95 23.38
CA GLY A 120 18.77 -6.38 23.09
C GLY A 120 17.46 -7.17 22.93
N LEU A 121 16.30 -6.55 23.16
CA LEU A 121 15.00 -7.21 23.08
C LEU A 121 14.62 -7.52 21.63
N THR A 122 13.92 -8.65 21.45
CA THR A 122 13.40 -9.07 20.15
C THR A 122 11.90 -9.33 20.25
N SER A 123 11.14 -8.80 19.30
CA SER A 123 9.72 -9.03 19.12
C SER A 123 9.50 -9.75 17.80
N GLU A 124 8.56 -10.68 17.78
CA GLU A 124 8.17 -11.45 16.61
C GLU A 124 6.64 -11.45 16.50
N GLN A 125 6.14 -11.33 15.27
CA GLN A 125 4.72 -11.28 14.98
C GLN A 125 4.42 -12.01 13.68
N ASP A 126 3.55 -13.01 13.78
CA ASP A 126 3.07 -13.79 12.65
C ASP A 126 1.60 -13.46 12.39
N ASP A 127 1.29 -13.15 11.13
CA ASP A 127 -0.06 -12.84 10.68
C ASP A 127 -0.39 -13.65 9.42
N GLN A 128 -1.69 -13.88 9.22
CA GLN A 128 -2.19 -14.44 7.97
C GLN A 128 -3.50 -13.78 7.58
N LYS A 129 -3.70 -13.56 6.28
CA LYS A 129 -4.91 -12.90 5.79
C LYS A 129 -5.30 -13.33 4.38
N ALA A 130 -6.59 -13.60 4.20
CA ALA A 130 -7.20 -13.69 2.90
C ALA A 130 -7.66 -12.31 2.43
N THR A 131 -7.32 -11.95 1.20
CA THR A 131 -7.78 -10.77 0.48
C THR A 131 -8.38 -11.19 -0.86
N GLY A 132 -9.16 -10.30 -1.45
CA GLY A 132 -9.83 -10.59 -2.71
C GLY A 132 -10.28 -9.34 -3.44
N ARG A 133 -10.58 -9.53 -4.73
CA ARG A 133 -11.13 -8.53 -5.61
C ARG A 133 -12.16 -9.11 -6.55
N ALA A 134 -13.16 -8.30 -6.87
CA ALA A 134 -14.15 -8.59 -7.89
C ALA A 134 -14.42 -7.32 -8.69
N ALA A 135 -14.49 -7.42 -10.01
CA ALA A 135 -14.83 -6.30 -10.89
C ALA A 135 -15.69 -6.80 -12.05
N LEU A 136 -16.77 -6.07 -12.35
CA LEU A 136 -17.63 -6.33 -13.50
C LEU A 136 -17.62 -5.11 -14.40
N THR A 137 -17.36 -5.32 -15.68
CA THR A 137 -17.33 -4.28 -16.72
C THR A 137 -18.23 -4.71 -17.87
N TYR A 138 -18.97 -3.75 -18.44
CA TYR A 138 -19.67 -3.93 -19.71
C TYR A 138 -18.94 -3.16 -20.81
N LEU A 139 -18.66 -3.78 -21.95
CA LEU A 139 -17.92 -3.20 -23.07
C LEU A 139 -18.90 -2.85 -24.19
N PHE A 140 -19.21 -1.57 -24.38
CA PHE A 140 -19.99 -1.10 -25.52
C PHE A 140 -19.12 -0.97 -26.77
N ASP A 141 -19.69 -1.23 -27.95
CA ASP A 141 -19.03 -1.04 -29.24
C ASP A 141 -18.66 0.44 -29.50
N SER A 142 -19.32 1.37 -28.81
CA SER A 142 -18.97 2.79 -28.82
C SER A 142 -17.61 3.09 -28.19
N GLY A 143 -16.97 2.13 -27.52
CA GLY A 143 -15.76 2.32 -26.72
C GLY A 143 -16.01 2.74 -25.27
N LEU A 144 -17.29 2.80 -24.87
CA LEU A 144 -17.71 3.08 -23.50
C LEU A 144 -17.66 1.81 -22.65
N ALA A 145 -17.18 1.92 -21.41
CA ALA A 145 -17.06 0.79 -20.50
C ALA A 145 -17.37 1.19 -19.05
N PRO A 146 -18.65 1.13 -18.61
CA PRO A 146 -18.99 1.25 -17.20
C PRO A 146 -18.51 0.01 -16.44
N TYR A 147 -18.08 0.22 -15.21
CA TYR A 147 -17.64 -0.84 -14.33
C TYR A 147 -18.01 -0.58 -12.86
N ALA A 148 -18.07 -1.67 -12.11
CA ALA A 148 -18.14 -1.68 -10.67
C ALA A 148 -17.06 -2.63 -10.14
N SER A 149 -16.40 -2.26 -9.04
CA SER A 149 -15.40 -3.11 -8.42
C SER A 149 -15.41 -3.03 -6.90
N TRP A 150 -14.94 -4.12 -6.31
CA TRP A 150 -14.69 -4.27 -4.89
C TRP A 150 -13.32 -4.90 -4.70
N SER A 151 -12.57 -4.41 -3.73
CA SER A 151 -11.27 -4.97 -3.37
C SER A 151 -11.01 -4.86 -1.88
N THR A 152 -10.11 -5.72 -1.39
CA THR A 152 -9.60 -5.68 -0.02
C THR A 152 -8.08 -5.72 -0.03
N PHE A 153 -7.47 -5.16 1.02
CA PHE A 153 -6.03 -5.22 1.23
C PHE A 153 -5.72 -5.49 2.70
N PHE A 154 -4.50 -5.95 2.96
CA PHE A 154 -3.95 -6.02 4.32
C PHE A 154 -2.48 -5.60 4.29
N LEU A 155 -2.02 -4.96 5.37
CA LEU A 155 -0.62 -4.64 5.63
C LEU A 155 -0.26 -5.13 7.04
N PRO A 156 0.76 -6.00 7.19
CA PRO A 156 1.26 -6.35 8.52
C PRO A 156 1.69 -5.10 9.29
N SER A 157 1.25 -4.98 10.54
CA SER A 157 1.61 -3.86 11.42
C SER A 157 2.44 -4.40 12.57
N ILE A 158 3.72 -4.05 12.60
CA ILE A 158 4.65 -4.58 13.59
C ILE A 158 4.75 -3.64 14.80
N GLY A 159 4.66 -4.21 15.99
CA GLY A 159 4.86 -3.50 17.24
C GLY A 159 3.82 -3.86 18.28
N MET A 160 3.89 -3.21 19.43
CA MET A 160 2.94 -3.39 20.53
C MET A 160 2.39 -2.04 20.96
N ASN A 161 1.15 -2.03 21.44
CA ASN A 161 0.57 -0.88 22.08
C ASN A 161 1.19 -0.64 23.47
N ALA A 162 0.81 0.48 24.11
CA ALA A 162 1.28 0.85 25.46
C ALA A 162 1.00 -0.21 26.54
N SER A 163 0.08 -1.15 26.31
CA SER A 163 -0.28 -2.25 27.21
C SER A 163 0.46 -3.56 26.88
N GLY A 164 1.41 -3.53 25.94
CA GLY A 164 2.18 -4.71 25.52
C GLY A 164 1.40 -5.67 24.61
N GLN A 165 0.22 -5.29 24.11
CA GLN A 165 -0.52 -6.11 23.15
C GLN A 165 0.02 -5.87 21.74
N PRO A 166 0.29 -6.92 20.94
CA PRO A 166 0.67 -6.78 19.54
C PRO A 166 -0.36 -6.00 18.73
N PHE A 167 0.12 -5.24 17.76
CA PHE A 167 -0.74 -4.63 16.76
C PHE A 167 -1.34 -5.71 15.86
N THR A 168 -2.58 -5.49 15.44
CA THR A 168 -3.22 -6.33 14.42
C THR A 168 -2.94 -5.76 13.03
N PRO A 169 -2.96 -6.55 11.96
CA PRO A 169 -2.74 -6.02 10.61
C PRO A 169 -3.69 -4.88 10.25
N GLU A 170 -3.16 -3.87 9.57
CA GLU A 170 -3.97 -2.86 8.91
C GLU A 170 -4.73 -3.57 7.79
N THR A 171 -6.03 -3.26 7.66
CA THR A 171 -6.86 -3.81 6.59
C THR A 171 -7.64 -2.71 5.94
N GLY A 172 -8.02 -2.91 4.69
CA GLY A 172 -8.98 -2.01 4.07
C GLY A 172 -9.83 -2.68 3.00
N ARG A 173 -10.89 -1.96 2.65
CA ARG A 173 -11.82 -2.31 1.59
C ARG A 173 -12.10 -1.08 0.74
N GLN A 174 -12.27 -1.29 -0.55
CA GLN A 174 -12.67 -0.26 -1.49
C GLN A 174 -13.84 -0.73 -2.32
N TYR A 175 -14.80 0.16 -2.53
CA TYR A 175 -15.80 0.07 -3.59
C TYR A 175 -15.53 1.16 -4.60
N GLU A 176 -15.67 0.84 -5.88
CA GLU A 176 -15.48 1.81 -6.96
C GLU A 176 -16.51 1.58 -8.06
N PHE A 177 -17.12 2.66 -8.54
CA PHE A 177 -17.98 2.69 -9.70
C PHE A 177 -17.42 3.70 -10.68
N GLY A 178 -17.18 3.29 -11.92
CA GLY A 178 -16.56 4.18 -12.88
C GLY A 178 -17.02 3.93 -14.31
N LEU A 179 -16.59 4.83 -15.17
CA LEU A 179 -16.85 4.84 -16.58
C LEU A 179 -15.55 5.13 -17.30
N LYS A 180 -15.13 4.21 -18.17
CA LYS A 180 -14.03 4.42 -19.09
C LYS A 180 -14.57 4.68 -20.48
N TYR A 181 -13.92 5.56 -21.23
CA TYR A 181 -14.27 5.83 -22.61
C TYR A 181 -13.02 5.94 -23.47
N GLN A 182 -12.89 5.03 -24.43
CA GLN A 182 -11.88 5.08 -25.46
C GLN A 182 -12.56 5.15 -26.83
N PRO A 183 -12.61 6.32 -27.50
CA PRO A 183 -13.20 6.43 -28.82
C PRO A 183 -12.57 5.43 -29.81
N PRO A 184 -13.38 4.70 -30.61
CA PRO A 184 -12.87 3.73 -31.56
C PRO A 184 -11.84 4.33 -32.52
N GLY A 185 -10.73 3.62 -32.73
CA GLY A 185 -9.64 4.07 -33.60
C GLY A 185 -8.73 5.13 -33.00
N THR A 186 -8.85 5.44 -31.70
CA THR A 186 -7.97 6.39 -31.00
C THR A 186 -7.21 5.71 -29.86
N ARG A 187 -6.15 6.39 -29.39
CA ARG A 187 -5.44 6.07 -28.14
C ARG A 187 -5.87 6.97 -26.97
N THR A 188 -6.90 7.79 -27.19
CA THR A 188 -7.45 8.68 -26.19
C THR A 188 -8.28 7.88 -25.19
N LEU A 189 -8.06 8.10 -23.89
CA LEU A 189 -8.79 7.43 -22.83
C LEU A 189 -9.26 8.45 -21.80
N PHE A 190 -10.54 8.40 -21.48
CA PHE A 190 -11.13 9.15 -20.37
C PHE A 190 -11.61 8.19 -19.30
N THR A 191 -11.38 8.53 -18.05
CA THR A 191 -11.89 7.80 -16.89
C THR A 191 -12.57 8.75 -15.94
N VAL A 192 -13.74 8.38 -15.46
CA VAL A 192 -14.36 8.98 -14.27
C VAL A 192 -14.70 7.87 -13.30
N ALA A 193 -14.38 8.06 -12.02
CA ALA A 193 -14.61 7.06 -10.98
C ALA A 193 -15.13 7.71 -9.70
N LEU A 194 -16.09 7.06 -9.06
CA LEU A 194 -16.53 7.30 -7.69
C LEU A 194 -15.95 6.20 -6.82
N PHE A 195 -15.30 6.56 -5.73
CA PHE A 195 -14.67 5.59 -4.84
C PHE A 195 -15.06 5.80 -3.38
N ASP A 196 -15.03 4.70 -2.61
CA ASP A 196 -15.20 4.67 -1.17
C ASP A 196 -14.22 3.65 -0.58
N LEU A 197 -13.14 4.15 0.02
CA LEU A 197 -12.10 3.38 0.66
C LEU A 197 -12.19 3.55 2.17
N THR A 198 -12.26 2.43 2.88
CA THR A 198 -12.16 2.38 4.35
C THR A 198 -10.95 1.56 4.73
N ARG A 199 -10.06 2.14 5.56
CA ARG A 199 -8.95 1.43 6.21
C ARG A 199 -9.17 1.38 7.72
N GLU A 200 -8.75 0.29 8.33
CA GLU A 200 -8.95 -0.06 9.74
C GLU A 200 -7.62 -0.57 10.33
N ASN A 201 -7.40 -0.33 11.63
CA ASN A 201 -6.20 -0.78 12.36
C ASN A 201 -4.86 -0.21 11.83
N PHE A 202 -4.83 0.98 11.25
CA PHE A 202 -3.56 1.66 10.97
C PHE A 202 -2.92 2.16 12.28
N VAL A 203 -1.59 2.07 12.38
CA VAL A 203 -0.86 2.59 13.55
C VAL A 203 -0.80 4.12 13.48
N GLN A 204 -1.15 4.76 14.59
CA GLN A 204 -1.04 6.20 14.78
C GLN A 204 -0.37 6.50 16.13
N PHE A 205 0.19 7.69 16.29
CA PHE A 205 0.79 8.10 17.56
C PHE A 205 -0.18 8.98 18.33
N ASP A 206 -0.38 8.66 19.61
CA ASP A 206 -1.19 9.48 20.51
C ASP A 206 -0.52 10.86 20.70
N PRO A 207 -1.20 11.99 20.46
CA PRO A 207 -0.57 13.31 20.48
C PRO A 207 -0.17 13.79 21.88
N GLY A 208 -0.69 13.17 22.95
CA GLY A 208 -0.35 13.52 24.33
C GLY A 208 0.82 12.69 24.88
N THR A 209 0.89 11.42 24.51
CA THR A 209 1.89 10.46 25.05
C THR A 209 2.97 10.06 24.04
N PHE A 210 2.75 10.33 22.75
CA PHE A 210 3.56 9.85 21.62
C PHE A 210 3.73 8.32 21.58
N LEU A 211 2.85 7.58 22.25
CA LEU A 211 2.84 6.12 22.20
C LEU A 211 2.04 5.65 20.97
N PRO A 212 2.48 4.57 20.31
CA PRO A 212 1.76 4.03 19.17
C PRO A 212 0.45 3.36 19.63
N VAL A 213 -0.63 3.66 18.93
CA VAL A 213 -1.98 3.16 19.19
C VAL A 213 -2.66 2.77 17.87
N GLN A 214 -3.52 1.75 17.92
CA GLN A 214 -4.44 1.41 16.83
C GLN A 214 -5.86 1.68 17.31
N ARG A 215 -6.47 2.77 16.84
CA ARG A 215 -7.84 3.12 17.18
C ARG A 215 -8.53 3.72 15.96
N GLY A 216 -9.76 3.28 15.72
CA GLY A 216 -10.65 3.90 14.74
C GLY A 216 -10.50 3.36 13.31
N LYS A 217 -11.17 4.07 12.40
CA LYS A 217 -11.24 3.79 10.97
C LYS A 217 -11.02 5.10 10.24
N ALA A 218 -10.29 5.07 9.14
CA ALA A 218 -10.17 6.20 8.24
C ALA A 218 -10.92 5.87 6.95
N ARG A 219 -11.73 6.82 6.48
CA ARG A 219 -12.52 6.68 5.26
C ARG A 219 -12.17 7.81 4.30
N SER A 220 -11.85 7.44 3.06
CA SER A 220 -11.64 8.35 1.94
C SER A 220 -12.70 8.06 0.88
N ARG A 221 -13.37 9.10 0.40
CA ARG A 221 -14.39 9.00 -0.65
C ARG A 221 -14.32 10.20 -1.56
N GLY A 222 -14.57 10.00 -2.84
CA GLY A 222 -14.43 11.08 -3.79
C GLY A 222 -14.78 10.69 -5.21
N LEU A 223 -14.45 11.62 -6.10
CA LEU A 223 -14.56 11.49 -7.53
C LEU A 223 -13.18 11.75 -8.13
N GLU A 224 -12.76 10.88 -9.04
CA GLU A 224 -11.52 11.01 -9.82
C GLU A 224 -11.85 11.16 -11.29
N LEU A 225 -11.08 12.01 -11.97
CA LEU A 225 -11.17 12.31 -13.39
C LEU A 225 -9.77 12.21 -13.98
N GLU A 226 -9.61 11.40 -15.00
CA GLU A 226 -8.36 11.23 -15.72
C GLU A 226 -8.63 11.28 -17.22
N GLY A 227 -7.72 11.90 -17.97
CA GLY A 227 -7.77 11.96 -19.41
C GLY A 227 -6.37 11.83 -19.98
N LEU A 228 -6.17 10.84 -20.85
CA LEU A 228 -5.03 10.72 -21.74
C LEU A 228 -5.52 11.07 -23.14
N MET A 229 -4.91 12.07 -23.78
CA MET A 229 -5.24 12.49 -25.14
C MET A 229 -4.04 12.30 -26.06
N SER A 230 -4.19 11.47 -27.08
CA SER A 230 -3.16 11.28 -28.10
C SER A 230 -3.60 11.95 -29.41
N PHE A 231 -2.80 12.90 -29.88
CA PHE A 231 -3.08 13.68 -31.08
C PHE A 231 -2.34 13.10 -32.29
N LYS A 232 -2.92 13.27 -33.49
CA LYS A 232 -2.26 12.85 -34.75
C LYS A 232 -0.91 13.54 -35.01
N SER A 233 -0.63 14.63 -34.31
CA SER A 233 0.66 15.32 -34.29
C SER A 233 1.77 14.55 -33.55
N GLY A 234 1.44 13.45 -32.87
CA GLY A 234 2.38 12.70 -32.02
C GLY A 234 2.58 13.30 -30.63
N ILE A 235 1.74 14.28 -30.25
CA ILE A 235 1.70 14.83 -28.88
C ILE A 235 0.74 13.98 -28.06
N ASP A 236 1.17 13.59 -26.87
CA ASP A 236 0.33 12.95 -25.85
C ASP A 236 0.21 13.92 -24.66
N LEU A 237 -1.02 14.12 -24.16
CA LEU A 237 -1.37 14.93 -22.98
C LEU A 237 -2.03 14.07 -21.92
#